data_AF-A0A952KC67-F1
#
_entry.id   AF-A0A952KC67-F1
#
_cell.length_a   1.000
_cell.length_b   1.000
_cell.length_c   1.000
_cell.angle_alpha   90.00
_cell.angle_beta   90.00
_cell.angle_gamma   90.00
#
_symmetry.space_group_name_H-M   'P 1'
#
loop_
_entity.id
_entity.type
_entity.pdbx_description
1 polymer ?
#
loop_
_entity_poly.entity_id
_entity_poly.type
_entity_poly.pdbx_seq_one_letter_code
_entity_poly.pdbx_strand_id
1 'polypeptide(L)'
;GATAVGIPARIIPSKVGERADVTTSPKFAAYGITLDDDPLGQAMKGLIDNASSQEHQIALLWQAIEKLSGPQTAMSKDCVPKDAALTETFEADKLNQLVGK
;
A
#
# COMPACT_ATOMS: atom_id res chain seq x y z
N GLY A 1 -17.92 -20.67 31.91
CA GLY A 1 -18.66 -21.83 31.37
C GLY A 1 -18.69 -21.69 29.86
N ALA A 2 -18.28 -22.73 29.13
CA ALA A 2 -18.07 -22.67 27.68
C ALA A 2 -19.38 -22.57 26.89
N THR A 3 -19.39 -21.81 25.79
CA THR A 3 -20.52 -21.68 24.85
C THR A 3 -20.21 -22.46 23.57
N ALA A 4 -21.19 -23.22 23.06
CA ALA A 4 -21.08 -24.03 21.84
C ALA A 4 -21.91 -23.41 20.71
N VAL A 5 -21.36 -23.36 19.49
CA VAL A 5 -22.01 -22.75 18.31
C VAL A 5 -21.75 -23.55 17.02
N GLY A 6 -22.77 -23.61 16.15
CA GLY A 6 -22.72 -24.17 14.78
C GLY A 6 -23.24 -25.61 14.61
N ILE A 7 -23.53 -26.02 13.37
CA ILE A 7 -23.76 -27.43 12.97
C ILE A 7 -22.70 -27.80 11.91
N PRO A 8 -21.79 -28.76 12.19
CA PRO A 8 -21.56 -29.41 13.48
C PRO A 8 -20.89 -28.46 14.49
N ALA A 9 -21.28 -28.57 15.77
CA ALA A 9 -20.91 -27.63 16.83
C ALA A 9 -19.43 -27.74 17.23
N ARG A 10 -18.79 -26.60 17.54
CA ARG A 10 -17.50 -26.54 18.23
C ARG A 10 -17.64 -25.82 19.57
N ILE A 11 -16.96 -26.32 20.60
CA ILE A 11 -16.99 -25.76 21.96
C ILE A 11 -15.85 -24.75 22.12
N ILE A 12 -16.18 -23.52 22.53
CA ILE A 12 -15.18 -22.49 22.83
C ILE A 12 -15.08 -22.32 24.35
N PRO A 13 -13.93 -22.63 24.98
CA PRO A 13 -13.74 -22.40 26.41
C PRO A 13 -13.71 -20.90 26.73
N SER A 14 -14.39 -20.48 27.78
CA SER A 14 -14.34 -19.08 28.26
C SER A 14 -12.93 -18.73 28.70
N LYS A 15 -12.38 -17.62 28.22
CA LYS A 15 -11.18 -17.02 28.83
C LYS A 15 -11.53 -16.56 30.24
N VAL A 16 -10.72 -16.99 31.22
CA VAL A 16 -10.88 -16.63 32.62
C VAL A 16 -10.45 -15.17 32.79
N GLY A 17 -11.39 -14.27 33.12
CA GLY A 17 -11.05 -12.94 33.64
C GLY A 17 -11.90 -11.75 33.20
N GLU A 18 -12.70 -11.85 32.13
CA GLU A 18 -13.43 -10.68 31.61
C GLU A 18 -14.89 -10.67 32.08
N ARG A 19 -15.17 -9.84 33.10
CA ARG A 19 -16.52 -9.46 33.51
C ARG A 19 -17.18 -8.67 32.38
N ALA A 20 -18.43 -9.01 32.07
CA ALA A 20 -19.26 -8.44 31.01
C ALA A 20 -19.80 -7.03 31.32
N ASP A 21 -19.08 -6.21 32.08
CA ASP A 21 -19.60 -4.92 32.54
C ASP A 21 -18.52 -3.84 32.61
N VAL A 22 -18.09 -3.35 31.45
CA VAL A 22 -17.63 -1.97 31.25
C VAL A 22 -17.97 -1.56 29.82
N THR A 23 -19.17 -1.01 29.61
CA THR A 23 -19.45 -0.21 28.43
C THR A 23 -18.93 1.21 28.65
N THR A 24 -17.74 1.52 28.14
CA THR A 24 -17.37 2.90 27.77
C THR A 24 -17.24 2.93 26.24
N SER A 25 -18.39 2.93 25.58
CA SER A 25 -18.62 2.92 24.13
C SER A 25 -18.13 1.66 23.38
N PRO A 26 -19.00 0.65 23.16
CA PRO A 26 -18.72 -0.36 22.15
C PRO A 26 -19.00 0.30 20.79
N LYS A 27 -17.99 0.90 20.18
CA LYS A 27 -18.07 1.23 18.75
C LYS A 27 -18.32 -0.10 18.05
N PHE A 28 -19.51 -0.25 17.47
CA PHE A 28 -19.93 -1.39 16.67
C PHE A 28 -18.92 -1.60 15.52
N ALA A 29 -17.92 -2.44 15.74
CA ALA A 29 -17.11 -3.05 14.68
C ALA A 29 -17.88 -4.26 14.17
N ALA A 30 -19.00 -4.04 13.47
CA ALA A 30 -19.87 -5.10 12.96
C ALA A 30 -19.20 -5.92 11.82
N TYR A 31 -18.07 -5.44 11.31
CA TYR A 31 -17.16 -6.18 10.44
C TYR A 31 -15.77 -5.98 11.06
N GLY A 32 -15.07 -7.07 11.38
CA GLY A 32 -13.81 -7.08 12.13
C GLY A 32 -12.61 -6.54 11.35
N ILE A 33 -12.76 -5.39 10.68
CA ILE A 33 -11.68 -4.65 10.04
C ILE A 33 -10.95 -3.87 11.13
N THR A 34 -9.82 -4.41 11.57
CA THR A 34 -8.81 -3.65 12.30
C THR A 34 -8.10 -2.72 11.30
N LEU A 35 -7.34 -1.72 11.80
CA LEU A 35 -6.56 -0.81 10.95
C LEU A 35 -5.57 -1.55 10.03
N ASP A 36 -5.17 -2.76 10.42
CA ASP A 36 -4.31 -3.66 9.62
C ASP A 36 -5.05 -4.39 8.49
N ASP A 37 -6.39 -4.40 8.52
CA ASP A 37 -7.26 -5.14 7.58
C ASP A 37 -8.12 -4.20 6.72
N ASP A 38 -7.78 -2.90 6.62
CA ASP A 38 -8.44 -2.00 5.67
C ASP A 38 -8.00 -2.30 4.23
N PRO A 39 -8.86 -2.92 3.39
CA PRO A 39 -8.49 -3.27 2.02
C PRO A 39 -8.20 -2.03 1.17
N LEU A 40 -8.77 -0.87 1.53
CA LEU A 40 -8.51 0.38 0.82
C LEU A 40 -7.10 0.90 1.13
N GLY A 41 -6.72 0.99 2.40
CA GLY A 41 -5.36 1.35 2.82
C GLY A 41 -4.31 0.42 2.22
N GLN A 42 -4.57 -0.89 2.14
CA GLN A 42 -3.68 -1.84 1.47
C GLN A 42 -3.57 -1.58 -0.03
N ALA A 43 -4.69 -1.33 -0.73
CA ALA A 43 -4.68 -1.02 -2.15
C ALA A 43 -3.91 0.29 -2.43
N MET A 44 -4.10 1.32 -1.60
CA MET A 44 -3.39 2.59 -1.74
C MET A 44 -1.87 2.43 -1.55
N LYS A 45 -1.44 1.71 -0.51
CA LYS A 45 -0.01 1.37 -0.32
C LYS A 45 0.57 0.62 -1.51
N GLY A 46 -0.14 -0.41 -1.99
CA GLY A 46 0.28 -1.18 -3.15
C GLY A 46 0.40 -0.34 -4.42
N LEU A 47 -0.51 0.62 -4.65
CA LEU A 47 -0.42 1.57 -5.76
C LEU A 47 0.79 2.51 -5.63
N ILE A 48 1.08 3.00 -4.42
CA ILE A 48 2.24 3.87 -4.15
C ILE A 48 3.54 3.11 -4.43
N ASP A 49 3.68 1.90 -3.90
CA ASP A 49 4.87 1.07 -4.09
C ASP A 49 5.08 0.74 -5.57
N ASN A 50 3.99 0.42 -6.28
CA ASN A 50 4.03 0.11 -7.70
C ASN A 50 4.42 1.35 -8.54
N ALA A 51 3.84 2.52 -8.28
CA ALA A 51 4.17 3.75 -8.97
C ALA A 51 5.64 4.17 -8.74
N SER A 52 6.12 4.06 -7.49
CA SER A 52 7.53 4.33 -7.15
C SER A 52 8.49 3.41 -7.91
N SER A 53 8.19 2.11 -7.94
CA SER A 53 9.02 1.14 -8.66
C SER A 53 9.02 1.39 -10.17
N GLN A 54 7.87 1.75 -10.75
CA GLN A 54 7.77 2.06 -12.18
C GLN A 54 8.58 3.31 -12.54
N GLU A 55 8.50 4.37 -11.74
CA GLU A 55 9.26 5.59 -12.02
C GLU A 55 10.78 5.33 -11.97
N HIS A 56 11.23 4.54 -10.99
CA HIS A 56 12.62 4.11 -10.91
C HIS A 56 13.06 3.33 -12.15
N GLN A 57 12.24 2.39 -12.61
CA GLN A 57 12.54 1.63 -13.84
C GLN A 57 12.59 2.53 -15.08
N ILE A 58 11.71 3.51 -15.19
CA ILE A 58 11.70 4.49 -16.29
C ILE A 58 13.00 5.31 -16.27
N ALA A 59 13.45 5.77 -15.10
CA ALA A 59 14.70 6.51 -14.97
C ALA A 59 15.93 5.66 -15.37
N LEU A 60 15.96 4.38 -14.95
CA LEU A 60 17.01 3.44 -15.34
C LEU A 60 17.03 3.21 -16.86
N LEU A 61 15.87 3.05 -17.48
CA LEU A 61 15.75 2.90 -18.93
C LEU A 61 16.27 4.14 -19.65
N TRP A 62 15.94 5.35 -19.17
CA TRP A 62 16.49 6.58 -19.72
C TRP A 62 18.01 6.64 -19.62
N GLN A 63 18.57 6.29 -18.48
CA GLN A 63 20.02 6.24 -18.30
C GLN A 63 20.69 5.22 -19.23
N ALA A 64 20.05 4.07 -19.45
CA ALA A 64 20.56 3.04 -20.36
C ALA A 64 20.50 3.49 -21.83
N ILE A 65 19.38 4.10 -22.24
CA ILE A 65 19.19 4.65 -23.58
C ILE A 65 20.21 5.76 -23.84
N GLU A 66 20.41 6.67 -22.88
CA GLU A 66 21.40 7.74 -22.99
C GLU A 66 22.81 7.18 -23.25
N LYS A 67 23.23 6.19 -22.47
CA LYS A 67 24.52 5.49 -22.64
C LYS A 67 24.65 4.79 -23.98
N LEU A 68 23.59 4.17 -24.49
CA LEU A 68 23.60 3.45 -25.77
C LEU A 68 23.53 4.39 -26.98
N SER A 69 22.84 5.52 -26.85
CA SER A 69 22.58 6.44 -27.95
C SER A 69 23.83 7.21 -28.41
N GLY A 70 24.92 7.20 -27.64
CA GLY A 70 26.16 7.88 -27.99
C GLY A 70 26.05 9.42 -28.02
N PRO A 71 27.19 10.13 -28.06
CA PRO A 71 27.24 11.58 -27.85
C PRO A 71 26.52 12.41 -28.95
N GLN A 72 26.25 11.84 -30.14
CA GLN A 72 25.59 12.58 -31.22
C GLN A 72 24.07 12.63 -31.08
N THR A 73 23.45 11.62 -30.45
CA THR A 73 21.98 11.51 -30.35
C THR A 73 21.45 12.18 -29.09
N ALA A 74 22.29 12.34 -28.06
CA ALA A 74 21.99 13.17 -26.88
C ALA A 74 21.76 14.66 -27.23
N MET A 75 22.27 15.13 -28.37
CA MET A 75 22.05 16.50 -28.86
C MET A 75 20.74 16.65 -29.66
N SER A 76 20.19 15.57 -30.23
CA SER A 76 18.90 15.61 -30.93
C SER A 76 17.77 15.27 -29.97
N LYS A 77 17.30 16.27 -29.21
CA LYS A 77 16.13 16.18 -28.34
C LYS A 77 14.80 15.89 -29.07
N ASP A 78 14.82 15.70 -30.39
CA ASP A 78 13.65 15.44 -31.23
C ASP A 78 13.07 14.02 -31.08
N CYS A 79 13.81 13.08 -30.48
CA CYS A 79 13.32 11.71 -30.29
C CYS A 79 12.60 11.50 -28.95
N VAL A 80 12.58 12.50 -28.06
CA VAL A 80 11.99 12.39 -26.72
C VAL A 80 10.80 13.35 -26.58
N PRO A 81 9.60 12.85 -26.28
CA PRO A 81 8.45 13.68 -25.92
C PRO A 81 8.80 14.63 -24.76
N LYS A 82 8.31 15.87 -24.82
CA LYS A 82 8.64 16.91 -23.82
C LYS A 82 8.15 16.60 -22.41
N ASP A 83 7.18 15.69 -22.30
CA ASP A 83 6.54 15.20 -21.08
C ASP A 83 7.16 13.90 -20.55
N ALA A 84 8.25 13.41 -21.16
CA ALA A 84 8.93 12.23 -20.66
C ALA A 84 9.54 12.47 -19.26
N ALA A 85 9.24 11.56 -18.33
CA ALA A 85 9.83 11.54 -16.99
C ALA A 85 11.28 11.04 -17.07
N LEU A 86 12.22 11.96 -17.27
CA LEU A 86 13.66 11.67 -17.35
C LEU A 86 14.32 11.49 -15.98
N THR A 87 13.66 11.98 -14.92
CA THR A 87 14.16 12.01 -13.55
C THR A 87 13.10 11.50 -12.60
N GLU A 88 13.51 10.84 -11.52
CA GLU A 88 12.61 10.42 -10.44
C GLU A 88 12.10 11.63 -9.66
N THR A 89 10.78 11.73 -9.53
CA THR A 89 10.05 12.84 -8.89
C THR A 89 8.91 12.38 -8.00
N PHE A 90 8.62 11.07 -7.96
CA PHE A 90 7.51 10.49 -7.21
C PHE A 90 7.81 10.48 -5.72
N GLU A 91 7.01 11.25 -4.97
CA GLU A 91 7.18 11.45 -3.53
C GLU A 91 6.51 10.32 -2.72
N ALA A 92 6.96 9.08 -2.90
CA ALA A 92 6.40 7.88 -2.27
C ALA A 92 6.26 8.02 -0.75
N ASP A 93 7.28 8.57 -0.08
CA ASP A 93 7.30 8.73 1.37
C ASP A 93 6.20 9.65 1.89
N LYS A 94 5.92 10.75 1.18
CA LYS A 94 4.86 11.68 1.57
C LYS A 94 3.48 11.05 1.41
N LEU A 95 3.28 10.29 0.34
CA LEU A 95 2.03 9.57 0.09
C LEU A 95 1.81 8.44 1.11
N ASN A 96 2.87 7.70 1.44
CA ASN A 96 2.83 6.66 2.47
C ASN A 96 2.50 7.25 3.86
N GLN A 97 3.02 8.44 4.20
CA GLN A 97 2.66 9.14 5.43
C GLN A 97 1.20 9.62 5.48
N LEU A 98 0.58 9.89 4.33
CA LEU A 98 -0.83 10.27 4.25
C LEU A 98 -1.77 9.07 4.39
N VAL A 99 -1.37 7.90 3.87
CA VAL A 99 -2.16 6.65 3.95
C VAL A 99 -2.00 5.96 5.30
N GLY A 100 -0.88 6.19 6.00
CA GLY A 100 -0.62 5.64 7.33
C GLY A 100 -1.18 6.43 8.51
N LYS A 101 -1.97 7.49 8.27
CA LYS A 101 -2.59 8.35 9.30
C LYS A 101 -4.07 8.06 9.48
#